data_AF-A0A530LM15-F1
#
_entry.id   AF-A0A530LM15-F1
#
_cell.length_a   1.000
_cell.length_b   1.000
_cell.length_c   1.000
_cell.angle_alpha   90.00
_cell.angle_beta   90.00
_cell.angle_gamma   90.00
#
_symmetry.space_group_name_H-M   'P 1'
#
loop_
_entity.id
_entity.type
_entity.pdbx_description
1 polymer ?
#
loop_
_entity_poly.entity_id
_entity_poly.type
_entity_poly.pdbx_seq_one_letter_code
_entity_poly.pdbx_strand_id
1 'polypeptide(L)'
;MAQETAKPWSHVADGDLKLAVIVTYNADYEKLWYSMPREATPHFSTIEKIGLGQTAFVVAFFAGAAAKDSKFQIVCEATIKKPNGELVEVPPTPCFSGPARGPLTDLRLVDFSLGINAEPQDPSGLWRIEYRMHDPITSSSCKVEVSLEVDVPDKKT
;
A
#
# COMPACT_ATOMS: atom_id res chain seq x y z
N MET A 1 -9.02 0.51 28.36
CA MET A 1 -8.04 0.69 27.26
C MET A 1 -8.86 0.65 25.97
N ALA A 2 -8.79 1.68 25.12
CA ALA A 2 -9.52 1.66 23.86
C ALA A 2 -8.89 0.60 22.94
N GLN A 3 -9.70 -0.27 22.34
CA GLN A 3 -9.22 -1.20 21.33
C GLN A 3 -8.91 -0.38 20.07
N GLU A 4 -7.66 -0.43 19.62
CA GLU A 4 -7.22 0.26 18.41
C GLU A 4 -7.95 -0.36 17.21
N THR A 5 -8.59 0.47 16.40
CA THR A 5 -9.36 0.01 15.23
C THR A 5 -8.47 -0.03 13.99
N ALA A 6 -8.79 -0.94 13.07
CA ALA A 6 -8.08 -1.02 11.79
C ALA A 6 -8.27 0.28 10.99
N LYS A 7 -7.20 0.74 10.37
CA LYS A 7 -7.13 1.94 9.53
C LYS A 7 -6.70 1.49 8.14
N PRO A 8 -7.63 1.11 7.27
CA PRO A 8 -7.31 0.42 6.02
C PRO A 8 -6.86 1.38 4.92
N TRP A 9 -6.71 2.67 5.22
CA TRP A 9 -6.16 3.63 4.28
C TRP A 9 -5.51 4.80 5.01
N SER A 10 -4.51 5.39 4.37
CA SER A 10 -3.86 6.61 4.86
C SER A 10 -3.10 7.28 3.73
N HIS A 11 -2.76 8.53 3.92
CA HIS A 11 -1.95 9.30 2.98
C HIS A 11 -0.98 10.23 3.72
N VAL A 12 0.06 10.66 3.02
CA VAL A 12 1.06 11.64 3.49
C VAL A 12 1.57 12.46 2.31
N ALA A 13 2.07 13.66 2.59
CA ALA A 13 2.80 14.49 1.64
C ALA A 13 4.11 14.94 2.27
N ASP A 14 5.19 14.91 1.50
CA ASP A 14 6.50 15.47 1.84
C ASP A 14 6.98 16.35 0.67
N GLY A 15 6.85 17.67 0.85
CA GLY A 15 6.98 18.62 -0.26
C GLY A 15 5.95 18.34 -1.36
N ASP A 16 6.43 18.16 -2.59
CA ASP A 16 5.58 17.85 -3.74
C ASP A 16 5.18 16.37 -3.81
N LEU A 17 5.99 15.47 -3.24
CA LEU A 17 5.75 14.04 -3.26
C LEU A 17 4.58 13.71 -2.35
N LYS A 18 3.60 13.00 -2.89
CA LYS A 18 2.40 12.53 -2.18
C LYS A 18 2.32 11.02 -2.29
N LEU A 19 1.94 10.38 -1.20
CA LEU A 19 1.70 8.95 -1.12
C LEU A 19 0.33 8.71 -0.50
N ALA A 20 -0.49 7.89 -1.16
CA ALA A 20 -1.71 7.33 -0.60
C ALA A 20 -1.62 5.81 -0.63
N VAL A 21 -2.02 5.15 0.45
CA VAL A 21 -2.02 3.68 0.57
C VAL A 21 -3.39 3.24 1.04
N ILE A 22 -3.89 2.18 0.41
CA ILE A 22 -5.15 1.53 0.78
C ILE A 22 -4.93 0.03 0.95
N VAL A 23 -5.78 -0.59 1.76
CA VAL A 23 -5.90 -2.04 1.92
C VAL A 23 -7.25 -2.45 1.35
N THR A 24 -7.26 -3.30 0.33
CA THR A 24 -8.47 -3.70 -0.40
C THR A 24 -8.57 -5.22 -0.51
N TYR A 25 -9.79 -5.76 -0.68
CA TYR A 25 -10.00 -7.15 -1.08
C TYR A 25 -10.07 -7.34 -2.60
N ASN A 26 -10.06 -6.24 -3.37
CA ASN A 26 -10.24 -6.28 -4.80
C ASN A 26 -8.94 -6.71 -5.49
N ALA A 27 -8.84 -7.98 -5.89
CA ALA A 27 -7.70 -8.51 -6.65
C ALA A 27 -7.55 -7.87 -8.04
N ASP A 28 -8.63 -7.31 -8.60
CA ASP A 28 -8.66 -6.68 -9.93
C ASP A 28 -8.38 -5.16 -9.86
N TYR A 29 -7.75 -4.66 -8.79
CA TYR A 29 -7.52 -3.22 -8.59
C TYR A 29 -6.75 -2.56 -9.75
N GLU A 30 -5.79 -3.26 -10.37
CA GLU A 30 -5.06 -2.75 -11.54
C GLU A 30 -5.98 -2.60 -12.75
N LYS A 31 -6.78 -3.62 -13.04
CA LYS A 31 -7.75 -3.59 -14.14
C LYS A 31 -8.76 -2.47 -13.93
N LEU A 32 -9.21 -2.29 -12.69
CA LEU A 32 -10.07 -1.17 -12.33
C LEU A 32 -9.37 0.16 -12.63
N TRP A 33 -8.14 0.35 -12.17
CA TRP A 33 -7.35 1.56 -12.41
C TRP A 33 -7.16 1.87 -13.91
N TYR A 34 -6.70 0.90 -14.69
CA TYR A 34 -6.34 1.10 -16.10
C TYR A 34 -7.55 1.14 -17.06
N SER A 35 -8.73 0.71 -16.62
CA SER A 35 -9.95 0.77 -17.45
C SER A 35 -10.70 2.10 -17.34
N MET A 36 -10.32 2.97 -16.40
CA MET A 36 -10.98 4.26 -16.20
C MET A 36 -10.36 5.37 -17.05
N PRO A 37 -11.17 6.31 -17.58
CA PRO A 37 -10.65 7.51 -18.23
C PRO A 37 -9.98 8.42 -17.19
N ARG A 38 -9.05 9.26 -17.63
CA ARG A 38 -8.25 10.15 -16.76
C ARG A 38 -9.11 11.14 -15.97
N GLU A 39 -10.26 11.53 -16.50
CA GLU A 39 -11.20 12.47 -15.90
C GLU A 39 -12.12 11.80 -14.85
N ALA A 40 -12.14 10.47 -14.78
CA ALA A 40 -12.93 9.75 -13.79
C ALA A 40 -12.20 9.68 -12.45
N THR A 41 -12.95 9.78 -11.35
CA THR A 41 -12.43 9.51 -10.01
C THR A 41 -12.53 8.01 -9.71
N PRO A 42 -11.41 7.30 -9.47
CA PRO A 42 -11.40 5.91 -9.05
C PRO A 42 -12.18 5.73 -7.74
N HIS A 43 -12.99 4.67 -7.67
CA HIS A 43 -13.53 4.21 -6.39
C HIS A 43 -12.94 2.85 -6.04
N PHE A 44 -12.25 2.80 -4.90
CA PHE A 44 -11.67 1.58 -4.35
C PHE A 44 -12.39 1.23 -3.05
N SER A 45 -12.82 -0.02 -2.92
CA SER A 45 -13.31 -0.56 -1.65
C SER A 45 -12.13 -0.85 -0.73
N THR A 46 -12.20 -0.41 0.52
CA THR A 46 -11.21 -0.78 1.55
C THR A 46 -11.71 -1.97 2.37
N ILE A 47 -10.79 -2.68 3.02
CA ILE A 47 -11.12 -3.78 3.95
C ILE A 47 -10.38 -3.61 5.27
N GLU A 48 -11.13 -3.70 6.36
CA GLU A 48 -10.62 -3.57 7.73
C GLU A 48 -10.26 -4.91 8.37
N LYS A 49 -10.81 -6.02 7.86
CA LYS A 49 -10.66 -7.35 8.44
C LYS A 49 -10.63 -8.44 7.38
N ILE A 50 -9.69 -9.38 7.51
CA ILE A 50 -9.68 -10.65 6.76
C ILE A 50 -9.71 -11.83 7.72
N GLY A 51 -10.38 -12.90 7.32
CA GLY A 51 -10.39 -14.19 8.00
C GLY A 51 -9.53 -15.24 7.30
N LEU A 52 -9.35 -16.40 7.94
CA LEU A 52 -8.58 -17.53 7.41
C LEU A 52 -8.88 -17.82 5.92
N GLY A 53 -7.82 -17.90 5.11
CA GLY A 53 -7.87 -18.18 3.67
C GLY A 53 -8.31 -16.99 2.80
N GLN A 54 -8.59 -15.83 3.38
CA GLN A 54 -8.86 -14.60 2.64
C GLN A 54 -7.56 -13.83 2.40
N THR A 55 -7.54 -13.05 1.32
CA THR A 55 -6.40 -12.20 0.95
C THR A 55 -6.84 -10.74 0.89
N ALA A 56 -6.00 -9.86 1.45
CA ALA A 56 -6.05 -8.43 1.23
C ALA A 56 -4.85 -7.96 0.40
N PHE A 57 -4.99 -6.84 -0.28
CA PHE A 57 -3.97 -6.22 -1.12
C PHE A 57 -3.68 -4.82 -0.59
N VAL A 58 -2.42 -4.53 -0.32
CA VAL A 58 -1.92 -3.19 -0.04
C VAL A 58 -1.55 -2.55 -1.36
N VAL A 59 -2.26 -1.48 -1.71
CA VAL A 59 -2.15 -0.77 -2.98
C VAL A 59 -1.72 0.67 -2.70
N ALA A 60 -0.68 1.14 -3.38
CA ALA A 60 -0.16 2.48 -3.21
C ALA A 60 -0.34 3.34 -4.46
N PHE A 61 -0.50 4.64 -4.23
CA PHE A 61 -0.61 5.64 -5.27
C PHE A 61 0.33 6.80 -4.94
N PHE A 62 0.85 7.45 -5.97
CA PHE A 62 1.72 8.61 -5.81
C PHE A 62 1.37 9.74 -6.77
N ALA A 63 1.79 10.95 -6.40
CA ALA A 63 1.77 12.13 -7.24
C ALA A 63 2.94 13.05 -6.88
N GLY A 64 3.33 13.92 -7.80
CA GLY A 64 4.31 14.98 -7.56
C GLY A 64 5.76 14.50 -7.43
N ALA A 65 6.07 13.26 -7.82
CA ALA A 65 7.44 12.81 -7.96
C ALA A 65 8.17 13.60 -9.07
N ALA A 66 9.49 13.69 -8.98
CA ALA A 66 10.32 14.26 -10.02
C ALA A 66 10.53 13.26 -11.16
N ALA A 67 10.79 13.82 -12.34
CA ALA A 67 11.12 13.05 -13.52
C ALA A 67 12.49 13.48 -14.06
N LYS A 68 13.31 12.51 -14.46
CA LYS A 68 14.59 12.72 -15.15
C LYS A 68 14.52 12.07 -16.51
N ASP A 69 14.94 12.78 -17.55
CA ASP A 69 14.85 12.32 -18.95
C ASP A 69 13.42 11.87 -19.33
N SER A 70 12.42 12.60 -18.82
CA SER A 70 10.98 12.30 -18.97
C SER A 70 10.56 10.93 -18.42
N LYS A 71 11.25 10.42 -17.38
CA LYS A 71 10.90 9.17 -16.70
C LYS A 71 10.84 9.34 -15.19
N PHE A 72 9.87 8.70 -14.57
CA PHE A 72 9.82 8.47 -13.14
C PHE A 72 10.68 7.27 -12.78
N GLN A 73 11.27 7.33 -11.60
CA GLN A 73 11.87 6.18 -10.91
C GLN A 73 11.46 6.29 -9.46
N ILE A 74 10.69 5.33 -8.96
CA ILE A 74 10.24 5.33 -7.56
C ILE A 74 10.66 4.01 -6.93
N VAL A 75 11.16 4.10 -5.71
CA VAL A 75 11.53 2.94 -4.89
C VAL A 75 10.55 2.85 -3.73
N CYS A 76 10.06 1.65 -3.45
CA CYS A 76 9.17 1.40 -2.33
C CYS A 76 9.74 0.30 -1.44
N GLU A 77 9.42 0.39 -0.16
CA GLU A 77 9.68 -0.65 0.83
C GLU A 77 8.48 -0.73 1.78
N ALA A 78 8.34 -1.85 2.48
CA ALA A 78 7.29 -2.00 3.47
C ALA A 78 7.73 -2.87 4.63
N THR A 79 7.12 -2.66 5.79
CA THR A 79 7.30 -3.51 6.96
C THR A 79 5.94 -3.85 7.54
N ILE A 80 5.67 -5.15 7.67
CA ILE A 80 4.47 -5.66 8.34
C ILE A 80 4.87 -6.04 9.76
N LYS A 81 4.23 -5.42 10.75
CA LYS A 81 4.34 -5.79 12.16
C LYS A 81 3.09 -6.56 12.58
N LYS A 82 3.29 -7.85 12.87
CA LYS A 82 2.24 -8.74 13.38
C LYS A 82 2.03 -8.54 14.90
N PRO A 83 0.86 -8.92 15.46
CA PRO A 83 0.56 -8.79 16.89
C PRO A 83 1.52 -9.50 17.83
N ASN A 84 2.11 -10.61 17.39
CA ASN A 84 3.12 -11.37 18.15
C ASN A 84 4.52 -10.72 18.18
N GLY A 85 4.69 -9.57 17.51
CA GLY A 85 5.96 -8.86 17.40
C GLY A 85 6.84 -9.29 16.22
N GLU A 86 6.41 -10.30 15.44
CA GLU A 86 7.07 -10.68 14.20
C GLU A 86 7.05 -9.53 13.19
N LEU A 87 8.18 -9.35 12.51
CA LEU A 87 8.36 -8.36 11.45
C LEU A 87 8.59 -9.08 10.13
N VAL A 88 7.81 -8.71 9.12
CA VAL A 88 8.04 -9.13 7.73
C VAL A 88 8.46 -7.89 6.96
N GLU A 89 9.69 -7.92 6.43
CA GLU A 89 10.26 -6.81 5.68
C GLU A 89 10.17 -7.07 4.17
N VAL A 90 9.66 -6.09 3.45
CA VAL A 90 9.79 -5.98 2.00
C VAL A 90 10.94 -5.01 1.74
N PRO A 91 12.05 -5.46 1.14
CA PRO A 91 13.20 -4.60 0.91
C PRO A 91 12.91 -3.48 -0.10
N PRO A 92 13.72 -2.41 -0.13
CA PRO A 92 13.67 -1.40 -1.17
C PRO A 92 13.69 -2.01 -2.57
N THR A 93 12.63 -1.78 -3.33
CA THR A 93 12.49 -2.28 -4.71
C THR A 93 11.95 -1.18 -5.62
N PRO A 94 12.38 -1.11 -6.89
CA PRO A 94 11.74 -0.22 -7.87
C PRO A 94 10.26 -0.59 -8.00
N CYS A 95 9.37 0.33 -7.59
CA CYS A 95 7.92 0.14 -7.59
C CYS A 95 7.22 0.97 -8.66
N PHE A 96 7.94 1.83 -9.38
CA PHE A 96 7.46 2.43 -10.62
C PHE A 96 8.65 2.85 -11.48
N SER A 97 8.64 2.46 -12.75
CA SER A 97 9.64 2.89 -13.73
C SER A 97 8.97 3.09 -15.08
N GLY A 98 8.74 4.34 -15.46
CA GLY A 98 7.93 4.64 -16.62
C GLY A 98 7.99 6.08 -17.08
N PRO A 99 7.46 6.37 -18.28
CA PRO A 99 7.47 7.71 -18.83
C PRO A 99 6.58 8.65 -17.99
N ALA A 100 7.08 9.85 -17.74
CA ALA A 100 6.33 10.92 -17.08
C ALA A 100 5.34 11.58 -18.04
N ARG A 101 4.29 10.84 -18.41
CA ARG A 101 3.20 11.34 -19.25
C ARG A 101 2.22 12.16 -18.41
N GLY A 102 1.77 13.28 -18.96
CA GLY A 102 0.87 14.21 -18.29
C GLY A 102 1.54 15.03 -17.17
N PRO A 103 0.77 15.86 -16.45
CA PRO A 103 1.24 16.60 -15.29
C PRO A 103 1.84 15.70 -14.21
N LEU A 104 2.93 16.15 -13.56
CA LEU A 104 3.54 15.41 -12.45
C LEU A 104 2.59 15.25 -11.26
N THR A 105 1.63 16.17 -11.11
CA THR A 105 0.59 16.17 -10.08
C THR A 105 -0.51 15.12 -10.27
N ASP A 106 -0.55 14.44 -11.43
CA ASP A 106 -1.51 13.37 -11.65
C ASP A 106 -1.25 12.21 -10.66
N LEU A 107 -2.32 11.62 -10.15
CA LEU A 107 -2.23 10.42 -9.32
C LEU A 107 -1.85 9.22 -10.20
N ARG A 108 -0.93 8.39 -9.72
CA ARG A 108 -0.41 7.20 -10.42
C ARG A 108 -0.43 6.01 -9.47
N LEU A 109 -0.82 4.85 -10.01
CA LEU A 109 -0.69 3.56 -9.34
C LEU A 109 0.78 3.12 -9.37
N VAL A 110 1.30 2.58 -8.26
CA VAL A 110 2.59 1.89 -8.26
C VAL A 110 2.45 0.49 -8.87
N ASP A 111 3.50 -0.03 -9.48
CA ASP A 111 3.57 -1.40 -10.00
C ASP A 111 3.79 -2.44 -8.87
N PHE A 112 4.09 -1.99 -7.65
CA PHE A 112 4.32 -2.84 -6.49
C PHE A 112 3.03 -3.02 -5.68
N SER A 113 2.56 -4.26 -5.55
CA SER A 113 1.50 -4.60 -4.60
C SER A 113 1.95 -5.68 -3.62
N LEU A 114 1.42 -5.59 -2.42
CA LEU A 114 1.69 -6.54 -1.34
C LEU A 114 0.40 -7.27 -1.00
N GLY A 115 0.38 -8.58 -1.22
CA GLY A 115 -0.70 -9.46 -0.79
C GLY A 115 -0.49 -9.92 0.66
N ILE A 116 -1.53 -9.83 1.47
CA ILE A 116 -1.60 -10.37 2.83
C ILE A 116 -2.61 -11.51 2.81
N ASN A 117 -2.13 -12.74 2.99
CA ASN A 117 -2.95 -13.94 3.12
C ASN A 117 -3.08 -14.31 4.60
N ALA A 118 -4.28 -14.55 5.10
CA ALA A 118 -4.49 -15.05 6.45
C ALA A 118 -4.29 -16.57 6.49
N GLU A 119 -3.15 -17.03 7.02
CA GLU A 119 -2.80 -18.45 7.06
C GLU A 119 -3.06 -19.08 8.45
N PRO A 120 -3.23 -20.41 8.58
CA PRO A 120 -3.57 -21.05 9.86
C PRO A 120 -2.59 -20.81 11.01
N GLN A 121 -1.34 -20.48 10.71
CA GLN A 121 -0.28 -20.21 11.69
C GLN A 121 -0.12 -18.72 12.02
N ASP A 122 -0.84 -17.85 11.31
CA ASP A 122 -0.71 -16.42 11.48
C ASP A 122 -1.36 -15.96 12.79
N PRO A 123 -0.72 -15.03 13.52
CA PRO A 123 -1.29 -14.47 14.74
C PRO A 123 -2.51 -13.60 14.41
N SER A 124 -3.62 -13.91 15.08
CA SER A 124 -4.82 -13.07 15.05
C SER A 124 -4.59 -11.72 15.74
N GLY A 125 -5.27 -10.70 15.24
CA GLY A 125 -5.25 -9.33 15.75
C GLY A 125 -4.86 -8.30 14.71
N LEU A 126 -4.49 -7.12 15.20
CA LEU A 126 -4.19 -5.95 14.37
C LEU A 126 -2.77 -6.00 13.77
N TRP A 127 -2.69 -6.18 12.47
CA TRP A 127 -1.45 -6.10 11.70
C TRP A 127 -1.23 -4.65 11.25
N ARG A 128 -0.02 -4.11 11.48
CA ARG A 128 0.36 -2.77 11.04
C ARG A 128 1.31 -2.87 9.87
N ILE A 129 1.03 -2.12 8.80
CA ILE A 129 1.83 -2.07 7.58
C ILE A 129 2.37 -0.65 7.46
N GLU A 130 3.68 -0.51 7.67
CA GLU A 130 4.40 0.71 7.35
C GLU A 130 4.83 0.63 5.88
N TYR A 131 4.35 1.54 5.05
CA TYR A 131 4.71 1.66 3.65
C TYR A 131 5.57 2.91 3.46
N ARG A 132 6.69 2.77 2.75
CA ARG A 132 7.59 3.87 2.44
C ARG A 132 7.82 3.97 0.95
N MET A 133 7.95 5.20 0.50
CA MET A 133 8.20 5.56 -0.87
C MET A 133 9.34 6.56 -0.92
N HIS A 134 10.27 6.35 -1.84
CA HIS A 134 11.43 7.19 -2.05
C HIS A 134 11.51 7.61 -3.51
N ASP A 135 11.67 8.92 -3.72
CA ASP A 135 12.05 9.50 -5.00
C ASP A 135 13.57 9.72 -5.01
N PRO A 136 14.35 8.89 -5.73
CA PRO A 136 15.80 8.98 -5.77
C PRO A 136 16.30 10.22 -6.53
N ILE A 137 15.46 10.89 -7.32
CA ILE A 137 15.86 12.09 -8.08
C ILE A 137 15.94 13.30 -7.16
N THR A 138 14.99 13.44 -6.24
CA THR A 138 14.94 14.55 -5.26
C THR A 138 15.47 14.16 -3.88
N SER A 139 15.67 12.86 -3.65
CA SER A 139 15.91 12.27 -2.33
C SER A 139 14.75 12.42 -1.34
N SER A 140 13.56 12.83 -1.79
CA SER A 140 12.35 12.93 -0.97
C SER A 140 11.86 11.54 -0.53
N SER A 141 11.19 11.47 0.62
CA SER A 141 10.65 10.21 1.13
C SER A 141 9.33 10.41 1.86
N CYS A 142 8.35 9.58 1.51
CA CYS A 142 7.07 9.52 2.20
C CYS A 142 6.98 8.23 3.01
N LYS A 143 6.39 8.32 4.20
CA LYS A 143 6.13 7.18 5.06
C LYS A 143 4.72 7.25 5.60
N VAL A 144 3.98 6.14 5.51
CA VAL A 144 2.61 6.06 6.00
C VAL A 144 2.35 4.69 6.60
N GLU A 145 1.49 4.65 7.62
CA GLU A 145 1.01 3.41 8.23
C GLU A 145 -0.47 3.19 7.91
N VAL A 146 -0.80 1.96 7.53
CA VAL A 146 -2.15 1.41 7.46
C VAL A 146 -2.24 0.14 8.31
N SER A 147 -3.44 -0.28 8.68
CA SER A 147 -3.63 -1.48 9.48
C SER A 147 -4.83 -2.31 9.05
N LEU A 148 -4.74 -3.61 9.32
CA LEU A 148 -5.69 -4.64 8.93
C LEU A 148 -5.86 -5.62 10.09
N GLU A 149 -7.10 -5.94 10.44
CA GLU A 149 -7.40 -7.01 11.40
C GLU A 149 -7.31 -8.37 10.71
N VAL A 150 -6.56 -9.30 11.28
CA VAL A 150 -6.48 -10.69 10.81
C VAL A 150 -7.15 -11.59 11.84
N ASP A 151 -8.11 -12.39 11.41
CA ASP A 151 -8.88 -13.30 12.28
C ASP A 151 -8.72 -14.75 11.81
N VAL A 152 -7.73 -15.41 12.40
CA VAL A 152 -7.46 -16.83 12.25
C VAL A 152 -7.94 -17.53 13.52
N PRO A 153 -8.88 -18.47 13.42
CA PRO A 153 -9.33 -19.22 14.59
C PRO A 153 -8.15 -19.91 15.27
N ASP A 154 -8.01 -19.74 16.59
CA ASP A 154 -7.04 -20.51 17.37
C ASP A 154 -7.28 -22.00 17.12
N LYS A 155 -6.22 -22.75 16.79
CA LYS A 155 -6.28 -24.21 16.78
C LYS A 155 -6.67 -24.65 18.19
N LYS A 156 -7.93 -25.06 18.38
CA LYS A 156 -8.34 -25.79 19.58
C LYS A 156 -7.50 -27.07 19.63
N THR A 157 -6.56 -27.10 20.56
CA THR A 157 -5.79 -28.29 20.94
C THR A 157 -6.70 -29.36 21.54
#